data_AF-A0A6N7PBL9-F1
#
_entry.id   AF-A0A6N7PBL9-F1
#
_cell.length_a   1.000
_cell.length_b   1.000
_cell.length_c   1.000
_cell.angle_alpha   90.00
_cell.angle_beta   90.00
_cell.angle_gamma   90.00
#
_symmetry.space_group_name_H-M   'P 1'
#
loop_
_entity.id
_entity.type
_entity.pdbx_description
1 polymer ?
#
loop_
_entity_poly.entity_id
_entity_poly.type
_entity_poly.pdbx_seq_one_letter_code
_entity_poly.pdbx_strand_id
1 'polypeptide(L)'
;MNTSNLTTEQSELLSKLLSTMTASELQSLLLQMIGYIRLPEVLTLLPVSRMTWLNGCKSDLYPRPFKIGVRNIGWKISEIIACFNSFPRIDG
;
A
#
# COMPACT_ATOMS: atom_id res chain seq x y z
N MET A 1 4.65 -34.16 0.92
CA MET A 1 5.41 -33.02 1.50
C MET A 1 4.41 -32.17 2.25
N ASN A 2 4.54 -32.11 3.58
CA ASN A 2 3.54 -31.58 4.52
C ASN A 2 3.30 -30.08 4.35
N THR A 3 2.15 -29.70 3.81
CA THR A 3 1.67 -28.30 3.76
C THR A 3 0.89 -27.88 5.01
N SER A 4 0.51 -28.81 5.88
CA SER A 4 -0.36 -28.56 7.05
C SER A 4 0.34 -27.97 8.28
N ASN A 5 1.67 -28.15 8.41
CA ASN A 5 2.39 -27.70 9.61
C ASN A 5 2.87 -26.24 9.50
N LEU A 6 3.14 -25.77 8.28
CA LEU A 6 3.63 -24.42 8.03
C LEU A 6 2.56 -23.34 8.27
N THR A 7 1.30 -23.66 8.00
CA THR A 7 0.17 -22.76 8.27
C THR A 7 -0.14 -22.62 9.76
N THR A 8 0.07 -23.69 10.54
CA THR A 8 -0.23 -23.71 11.98
C THR A 8 0.74 -22.81 12.75
N GLU A 9 2.05 -23.00 12.53
CA GLU A 9 3.08 -22.14 13.15
C GLU A 9 2.91 -20.67 12.76
N GLN A 10 2.62 -20.39 11.48
CA GLN A 10 2.36 -19.01 11.04
C GLN A 10 1.09 -18.44 11.67
N SER A 11 0.02 -19.22 11.81
CA SER A 11 -1.21 -18.76 12.46
C SER A 11 -1.02 -18.46 13.95
N GLU A 12 -0.15 -19.22 14.62
CA GLU A 12 0.15 -19.08 16.05
C GLU A 12 1.07 -17.87 16.30
N LEU A 13 2.02 -17.62 15.40
CA LEU A 13 2.82 -16.38 15.41
C LEU A 13 1.95 -15.15 15.15
N LEU A 14 1.01 -15.24 14.20
CA LEU A 14 0.08 -14.15 13.90
C LEU A 14 -0.84 -13.85 15.09
N SER A 15 -1.41 -14.87 15.74
CA SER A 15 -2.26 -14.65 16.91
C SER A 15 -1.48 -14.05 18.09
N LYS A 16 -0.24 -14.48 18.29
CA LYS A 16 0.65 -13.96 19.34
C LYS A 16 1.02 -12.50 19.07
N LEU A 17 1.39 -12.16 17.84
CA LEU A 17 1.66 -10.77 17.44
C LEU A 17 0.42 -9.88 17.64
N LEU A 18 -0.75 -10.31 17.15
CA LEU A 18 -2.00 -9.56 17.29
C LEU A 18 -2.41 -9.33 18.75
N SER A 19 -2.05 -10.24 19.66
CA SER A 19 -2.33 -10.09 21.11
C SER A 19 -1.41 -9.10 21.84
N THR A 20 -0.25 -8.79 21.27
CA THR A 20 0.75 -7.89 21.86
C THR A 20 0.70 -6.46 21.33
N MET A 21 0.04 -6.24 20.18
CA MET A 21 -0.08 -4.94 19.56
C MET A 21 -1.25 -4.14 20.12
N THR A 22 -1.07 -2.83 20.19
CA THR A 22 -2.14 -1.89 20.56
C THR A 22 -3.16 -1.75 19.42
N ALA A 23 -4.39 -1.38 19.76
CA ALA A 23 -5.46 -1.20 18.76
C ALA A 23 -5.11 -0.16 17.68
N SER A 24 -4.35 0.88 18.03
CA SER A 24 -3.85 1.91 17.10
C SER A 24 -2.83 1.36 16.10
N GLU A 25 -1.95 0.46 16.52
CA GLU A 25 -0.96 -0.16 15.64
C GLU A 25 -1.62 -1.11 14.64
N LEU A 26 -2.61 -1.90 15.11
CA LEU A 26 -3.41 -2.77 14.24
C LEU A 26 -4.21 -1.95 13.22
N GLN A 27 -4.79 -0.82 13.63
CA GLN A 27 -5.50 0.08 12.73
C GLN A 27 -4.56 0.66 11.65
N SER A 28 -3.34 1.06 12.02
CA SER A 28 -2.34 1.56 11.07
C SER A 28 -1.95 0.50 10.03
N LEU A 29 -1.71 -0.74 10.49
CA LEU A 29 -1.36 -1.86 9.61
C LEU A 29 -2.51 -2.20 8.63
N LEU A 30 -3.75 -2.23 9.14
CA LEU A 30 -4.93 -2.44 8.29
C LEU A 30 -5.06 -1.34 7.24
N LEU A 31 -4.89 -0.08 7.62
CA LEU A 31 -4.94 1.02 6.66
C LEU A 31 -3.88 0.86 5.56
N GLN A 32 -2.67 0.41 5.89
CA GLN A 32 -1.64 0.14 4.88
C GLN A 32 -2.02 -1.00 3.91
N MET A 33 -2.74 -2.01 4.38
CA MET A 33 -3.15 -3.17 3.57
C MET A 33 -4.43 -2.94 2.75
N ILE A 34 -5.43 -2.24 3.29
CA ILE A 34 -6.78 -2.13 2.70
C ILE A 34 -7.24 -0.69 2.42
N GLY A 35 -6.46 0.32 2.79
CA GLY A 35 -6.85 1.72 2.62
C GLY A 35 -6.63 2.24 1.20
N TYR A 36 -7.33 3.35 0.89
CA TYR A 36 -7.19 4.09 -0.35
C TYR A 36 -6.74 5.51 -0.08
N ILE A 37 -5.89 6.05 -0.96
CA ILE A 37 -5.44 7.44 -0.91
C ILE A 37 -5.79 8.19 -2.18
N ARG A 38 -6.00 9.50 -2.04
CA ARG A 38 -6.33 10.39 -3.15
C ARG A 38 -5.06 10.99 -3.74
N LEU A 39 -5.21 11.58 -4.93
CA LEU A 39 -4.09 12.16 -5.67
C LEU A 39 -3.27 13.18 -4.85
N PRO A 40 -3.86 14.11 -4.09
CA PRO A 40 -3.06 15.06 -3.30
C PRO A 40 -2.14 14.36 -2.29
N GLU A 41 -2.61 13.29 -1.64
CA GLU A 41 -1.83 12.51 -0.67
C GLU A 41 -0.70 11.74 -1.37
N VAL A 42 -0.97 11.15 -2.53
CA VAL A 42 0.05 10.48 -3.35
C VAL A 42 1.18 11.43 -3.70
N LEU A 43 0.86 12.66 -4.12
CA LEU A 43 1.87 13.65 -4.54
C LEU A 43 2.68 14.21 -3.36
N THR A 44 2.18 14.10 -2.13
CA THR A 44 2.96 14.40 -0.91
C THR A 44 4.01 13.31 -0.65
N LEU A 45 3.69 12.05 -0.95
CA LEU A 45 4.61 10.91 -0.76
C LEU A 45 5.63 10.82 -1.90
N LEU A 46 5.20 11.11 -3.13
CA LEU A 46 6.01 11.03 -4.34
C LEU A 46 6.07 12.43 -4.97
N PRO A 47 7.22 13.14 -4.89
CA PRO A 47 7.33 14.53 -5.33
C PRO A 47 7.42 14.64 -6.85
N VAL A 48 6.38 14.19 -7.55
CA VAL A 48 6.20 14.30 -9.00
C VAL A 48 5.07 15.26 -9.30
N SER A 49 5.05 15.82 -10.51
CA SER A 49 3.92 16.65 -10.93
C SER A 49 2.64 15.81 -11.10
N ARG A 50 1.47 16.43 -10.87
CA ARG A 50 0.17 15.80 -11.16
C ARG A 50 0.10 15.24 -12.58
N MET A 51 0.60 15.97 -13.58
CA MET A 51 0.55 15.52 -14.97
C MET A 51 1.47 14.32 -15.20
N THR A 52 2.68 14.35 -14.65
CA THR A 52 3.62 13.22 -14.70
C THR A 52 2.99 11.97 -14.08
N TRP A 53 2.34 12.11 -12.92
CA TRP A 53 1.63 11.00 -12.29
C TRP A 53 0.51 10.43 -13.18
N LEU A 54 -0.40 11.28 -13.64
CA LEU A 54 -1.53 10.82 -14.45
C LEU A 54 -1.11 10.23 -15.80
N ASN A 55 -0.04 10.75 -16.42
CA ASN A 55 0.52 10.19 -17.63
C ASN A 55 1.23 8.86 -17.36
N GLY A 56 1.98 8.75 -16.26
CA GLY A 56 2.60 7.48 -15.86
C GLY A 56 1.57 6.40 -15.52
N CYS A 57 0.41 6.76 -14.95
CA CYS A 57 -0.72 5.83 -14.80
C CYS A 57 -1.29 5.34 -16.13
N LYS A 58 -1.25 6.16 -17.19
CA LYS A 58 -1.70 5.76 -18.54
C LYS A 58 -0.67 4.90 -19.28
N SER A 59 0.61 5.12 -19.01
CA SER A 59 1.72 4.37 -19.59
C SER A 59 2.14 3.14 -18.78
N ASP A 60 1.30 2.72 -17.80
CA ASP A 60 1.55 1.61 -16.86
C ASP A 60 2.88 1.73 -16.05
N LEU A 61 3.45 2.93 -15.93
CA LEU A 61 4.60 3.21 -15.07
C LEU A 61 4.18 3.32 -13.59
N TYR A 62 3.00 3.88 -13.34
CA TYR A 62 2.43 4.04 -12.01
C TYR A 62 1.15 3.22 -11.84
N PRO A 63 0.75 2.91 -10.59
CA PRO A 63 -0.47 2.16 -10.34
C PRO A 63 -1.70 2.80 -10.98
N ARG A 64 -2.58 1.98 -11.54
CA ARG A 64 -3.81 2.47 -12.20
C ARG A 64 -4.79 3.02 -11.15
N PRO A 65 -5.46 4.15 -11.43
CA PRO A 65 -6.44 4.72 -10.52
C PRO A 65 -7.71 3.85 -10.43
N PHE A 66 -8.27 3.74 -9.24
CA PHE A 66 -9.58 3.14 -8.97
C PHE A 66 -10.63 4.22 -8.70
N LYS A 67 -11.86 4.00 -9.16
CA LYS A 67 -12.99 4.86 -8.79
C LYS A 67 -13.43 4.53 -7.36
N ILE A 68 -13.27 5.49 -6.45
CA ILE A 68 -13.72 5.39 -5.04
C ILE A 68 -15.14 5.96 -4.90
N GLY A 69 -15.54 6.85 -5.81
CA GLY A 69 -16.90 7.36 -5.89
C GLY A 69 -17.22 7.90 -7.28
N VAL A 70 -18.39 8.53 -7.42
CA VAL A 70 -18.92 8.99 -8.72
C VAL A 70 -17.95 9.92 -9.46
N ARG A 71 -17.27 10.82 -8.72
CA ARG A 71 -16.33 11.82 -9.26
C ARG A 71 -14.89 11.64 -8.79
N ASN A 72 -14.65 10.68 -7.88
CA ASN A 72 -13.39 10.56 -7.17
C ASN A 72 -12.65 9.31 -7.58
N ILE A 73 -11.35 9.49 -7.82
CA ILE A 73 -10.39 8.42 -8.03
C ILE A 73 -9.40 8.37 -6.86
N GLY A 74 -8.82 7.21 -6.64
CA GLY A 74 -7.68 7.05 -5.77
C GLY A 74 -6.96 5.73 -6.02
N TRP A 75 -6.03 5.41 -5.13
CA TRP A 75 -5.12 4.28 -5.27
C TRP A 75 -5.06 3.49 -3.97
N LYS A 76 -4.81 2.19 -4.06
CA LYS A 76 -4.55 1.38 -2.87
C LYS A 76 -3.24 1.82 -2.24
N ILE A 77 -3.21 1.95 -0.92
CA ILE A 77 -2.00 2.34 -0.19
C ILE A 77 -0.87 1.34 -0.45
N SER A 78 -1.19 0.04 -0.46
CA SER A 78 -0.24 -1.04 -0.73
C SER A 78 0.47 -0.91 -2.08
N GLU A 79 -0.25 -0.54 -3.14
CA GLU A 79 0.33 -0.33 -4.47
C GLU A 79 1.22 0.92 -4.53
N ILE A 80 0.84 1.98 -3.81
CA ILE A 80 1.65 3.20 -3.73
C ILE A 80 2.94 2.95 -2.95
N ILE A 81 2.89 2.19 -1.86
CA ILE A 81 4.08 1.77 -1.12
C ILE A 81 4.99 0.90 -2.01
N ALA A 82 4.42 -0.05 -2.76
CA ALA A 82 5.19 -0.87 -3.70
C ALA A 82 5.85 0.00 -4.79
N CYS A 83 5.11 0.96 -5.35
CA CYS A 83 5.64 1.92 -6.31
C CYS A 83 6.78 2.76 -5.68
N PHE A 84 6.60 3.27 -4.46
CA PHE A 84 7.63 4.01 -3.73
C PHE A 84 8.92 3.20 -3.58
N ASN A 85 8.79 1.92 -3.19
CA ASN A 85 9.93 1.02 -3.01
C ASN A 85 10.61 0.62 -4.32
N SER A 86 9.93 0.73 -5.47
CA SER A 86 10.54 0.45 -6.77
C SER A 86 11.47 1.56 -7.27
N PHE A 87 11.35 2.79 -6.73
CA PHE A 87 12.24 3.86 -7.14
C PHE A 87 13.64 3.65 -6.56
N PRO A 88 14.69 3.79 -7.37
CA PRO A 88 16.05 3.76 -6.86
C PRO A 88 16.22 4.92 -5.88
N ARG A 89 16.55 4.59 -4.64
CA ARG A 89 16.91 5.59 -3.64
C ARG A 89 18.30 6.10 -4.02
N ILE A 90 18.38 7.37 -4.43
CA ILE A 90 19.65 8.06 -4.63
C ILE A 90 20.12 8.48 -3.25
N ASP A 91 20.62 7.50 -2.49
CA ASP A 91 21.26 7.75 -1.21
C ASP A 91 22.70 8.20 -1.54
N GLY A 92 23.01 9.45 -1.24
CA GLY A 92 24.34 10.06 -1.42
C GLY A 92 25.22 9.93 -0.19
#